data_AF-A0A850Q3G6-F1
#
_entry.id   AF-A0A850Q3G6-F1
#
_cell.length_a   1.000
_cell.length_b   1.000
_cell.length_c   1.000
_cell.angle_alpha   90.00
_cell.angle_beta   90.00
_cell.angle_gamma   90.00
#
_symmetry.space_group_name_H-M   'P 1'
#
loop_
_entity.id
_entity.type
_entity.pdbx_description
1 polymer ?
#
loop_
_entity_poly.entity_id
_entity_poly.type
_entity_poly.pdbx_seq_one_letter_code
_entity_poly.pdbx_strand_id
1 'polypeptide(L)'
;MALTAEQKKDILGQYGLHDTDTGSPEAQVALLTKRIVDLTEHLKTHKHDHHSRRGLLLLVGRRRRLLKYVAQVDVQRYRSLIERLGLRR
;
A
#
# COMPACT_ATOMS: atom_id res chain seq x y z
N MET A 1 -2.72 12.00 3.27
CA MET A 1 -1.62 12.82 3.86
C MET A 1 -0.32 12.01 3.91
N ALA A 2 0.79 12.61 4.40
CA ALA A 2 2.04 11.89 4.61
C ALA A 2 1.98 11.04 5.88
N LEU A 3 2.55 9.82 5.83
CA LEU A 3 2.62 8.91 6.98
C LEU A 3 3.67 9.39 7.99
N THR A 4 3.35 9.32 9.27
CA THR A 4 4.31 9.62 10.35
C THR A 4 5.39 8.55 10.44
N ALA A 5 6.48 8.84 11.15
CA ALA A 5 7.56 7.87 11.37
C ALA A 5 7.06 6.63 12.15
N GLU A 6 6.19 6.83 13.13
CA GLU A 6 5.57 5.77 13.94
C GLU A 6 4.71 4.86 13.07
N GLN A 7 3.77 5.43 12.30
CA GLN A 7 2.91 4.66 11.40
C GLN A 7 3.72 3.83 10.40
N LYS A 8 4.83 4.37 9.88
CA LYS A 8 5.71 3.62 8.98
C LYS A 8 6.40 2.47 9.71
N LYS A 9 6.93 2.69 10.92
CA LYS A 9 7.58 1.64 11.70
C LYS A 9 6.61 0.51 12.03
N ASP A 10 5.39 0.84 12.44
CA ASP A 10 4.38 -0.17 12.79
C ASP A 10 4.01 -1.02 11.58
N ILE A 11 3.77 -0.40 10.43
CA ILE A 11 3.47 -1.12 9.19
C ILE A 11 4.65 -1.98 8.74
N LEU A 12 5.87 -1.45 8.78
CA LEU A 12 7.06 -2.19 8.39
C LEU A 12 7.32 -3.38 9.32
N GLY A 13 7.17 -3.21 10.63
CA GLY A 13 7.33 -4.31 11.60
C GLY A 13 6.28 -5.41 11.43
N GLN A 14 5.05 -5.06 11.03
CA GLN A 14 3.99 -6.05 10.84
C GLN A 14 4.05 -6.80 9.51
N TYR A 15 4.44 -6.12 8.43
CA TYR A 15 4.35 -6.64 7.07
C TYR A 15 5.71 -6.93 6.40
N GLY A 16 6.82 -6.51 7.01
CA GLY A 16 8.16 -6.90 6.59
C GLY A 16 8.42 -8.38 6.84
N LEU A 17 9.34 -8.96 6.07
CA LEU A 17 9.77 -10.36 6.24
C LEU A 17 10.70 -10.53 7.45
N HIS A 18 11.40 -9.47 7.83
CA HIS A 18 12.27 -9.37 9.00
C HIS A 18 12.33 -7.90 9.47
N ASP A 19 12.82 -7.62 10.67
CA ASP A 19 12.73 -6.29 11.31
C ASP A 19 13.45 -5.16 10.54
N THR A 20 14.45 -5.50 9.74
CA THR A 20 15.20 -4.55 8.90
C THR A 20 14.64 -4.41 7.48
N ASP A 21 13.56 -5.13 7.16
CA ASP A 21 12.97 -5.15 5.84
C ASP A 21 12.12 -3.90 5.59
N THR A 22 12.65 -3.01 4.75
CA THR A 22 11.97 -1.80 4.30
C THR A 22 11.51 -1.88 2.84
N GLY A 23 11.91 -2.93 2.14
CA GLY A 23 11.94 -2.97 0.68
C GLY A 23 11.11 -4.09 0.07
N SER A 24 10.69 -5.08 0.84
CA SER A 24 9.90 -6.18 0.32
C SER A 24 8.59 -5.72 -0.34
N PRO A 25 8.10 -6.48 -1.33
CA PRO A 25 6.81 -6.19 -1.94
C PRO A 25 5.67 -6.09 -0.92
N GLU A 26 5.66 -6.93 0.12
CA GLU A 26 4.67 -6.94 1.21
C GLU A 26 4.68 -5.62 1.97
N ALA A 27 5.85 -5.23 2.48
CA ALA A 27 6.05 -3.97 3.22
C ALA A 27 5.64 -2.77 2.37
N GLN A 28 6.07 -2.72 1.10
CA GLN A 28 5.72 -1.64 0.19
C GLN A 28 4.22 -1.59 -0.13
N VAL A 29 3.57 -2.73 -0.36
CA VAL A 29 2.13 -2.81 -0.63
C VAL A 29 1.32 -2.36 0.59
N ALA A 30 1.74 -2.71 1.81
CA ALA A 30 1.08 -2.28 3.04
C ALA A 30 1.19 -0.75 3.22
N LEU A 31 2.38 -0.17 3.04
CA LEU A 31 2.60 1.29 3.09
C LEU A 31 1.76 2.04 2.04
N LEU A 32 1.75 1.55 0.80
CA LEU A 32 0.92 2.13 -0.26
C LEU A 32 -0.56 2.03 0.06
N THR A 33 -1.00 0.91 0.63
CA THR A 33 -2.41 0.69 1.00
C THR A 33 -2.87 1.68 2.06
N LYS A 34 -2.10 1.86 3.14
CA LYS A 34 -2.43 2.87 4.16
C LYS A 34 -2.51 4.27 3.56
N ARG A 35 -1.51 4.65 2.76
CA ARG A 35 -1.49 5.97 2.10
C ARG A 35 -2.67 6.18 1.14
N ILE A 36 -3.08 5.14 0.42
CA ILE A 36 -4.26 5.16 -0.46
C ILE A 36 -5.52 5.39 0.36
N VAL A 37 -5.72 4.66 1.46
CA VAL A 37 -6.89 4.83 2.34
C VAL A 37 -6.99 6.27 2.86
N ASP A 38 -5.89 6.81 3.39
CA ASP A 38 -5.88 8.17 3.94
C ASP A 38 -6.12 9.23 2.84
N LEU A 39 -5.60 9.00 1.63
CA LEU A 39 -5.79 9.91 0.50
C LEU A 39 -7.20 9.81 -0.09
N THR A 40 -7.80 8.62 -0.08
CA THR A 40 -9.20 8.43 -0.45
C THR A 40 -10.12 9.19 0.50
N GLU A 41 -9.86 9.13 1.81
CA GLU A 41 -10.65 9.89 2.80
C GLU A 41 -10.51 11.40 2.60
N HIS A 42 -9.29 11.91 2.39
CA HIS A 42 -9.05 13.31 2.02
C HIS A 42 -9.85 13.74 0.79
N LEU A 43 -9.90 12.91 -0.26
CA LEU A 43 -10.64 13.24 -1.48
C LEU A 43 -12.17 13.07 -1.31
N LYS A 44 -12.66 12.47 -0.22
CA LYS A 44 -14.09 12.50 0.09
C LYS A 44 -14.53 13.90 0.51
N THR A 45 -13.71 14.65 1.23
CA THR A 45 -14.01 16.03 1.62
C THR A 45 -13.60 17.02 0.52
N HIS A 46 -12.44 16.83 -0.11
CA HIS A 46 -11.89 17.74 -1.12
C HIS A 46 -12.17 17.28 -2.55
N LYS A 47 -13.42 17.45 -3.02
CA LYS A 47 -13.88 16.95 -4.33
C LYS A 47 -13.15 17.56 -5.55
N HIS A 48 -12.70 18.81 -5.43
CA HIS A 48 -12.03 19.57 -6.51
C HIS A 48 -10.50 19.44 -6.49
N ASP A 49 -9.92 18.67 -5.55
CA ASP A 49 -8.47 18.44 -5.51
C ASP A 49 -8.06 17.39 -6.55
N HIS A 50 -7.93 17.82 -7.80
CA HIS A 50 -7.52 16.98 -8.92
C HIS A 50 -6.03 16.62 -8.91
N HIS A 51 -5.19 17.48 -8.32
CA HIS A 51 -3.75 17.27 -8.22
C HIS A 51 -3.43 16.09 -7.30
N SER A 52 -4.06 16.04 -6.12
CA SER A 52 -3.95 14.89 -5.22
C SER A 52 -4.58 13.63 -5.81
N ARG A 53 -5.67 13.74 -6.57
CA ARG A 53 -6.28 12.60 -7.27
C ARG A 53 -5.32 11.98 -8.29
N ARG A 54 -4.54 12.78 -9.02
CA ARG A 54 -3.46 12.27 -9.88
C ARG A 54 -2.43 11.49 -9.07
N GLY A 55 -2.02 12.01 -7.91
CA GLY A 55 -1.13 11.32 -6.97
C GLY A 55 -1.70 9.96 -6.52
N LEU A 56 -2.99 9.92 -6.18
CA LEU A 56 -3.69 8.68 -5.81
C LEU A 56 -3.61 7.62 -6.93
N LEU A 57 -3.89 8.01 -8.18
CA LEU A 57 -3.84 7.08 -9.32
C LEU A 57 -2.44 6.50 -9.54
N LEU A 58 -1.38 7.30 -9.33
CA LEU A 58 0.00 6.83 -9.42
C LEU A 58 0.31 5.79 -8.33
N LEU A 59 -0.16 6.00 -7.10
CA LEU A 59 0.01 5.06 -5.99
C LEU A 59 -0.75 3.75 -6.24
N VAL A 60 -2.01 3.83 -6.71
CA VAL A 60 -2.81 2.66 -7.09
C VAL A 60 -2.12 1.86 -8.20
N GLY A 61 -1.60 2.54 -9.22
CA GLY A 61 -0.85 1.91 -10.31
C GLY A 61 0.42 1.21 -9.83
N ARG A 62 1.19 1.83 -8.93
CA ARG A 62 2.37 1.20 -8.32
C ARG A 62 2.00 -0.03 -7.50
N ARG A 63 0.97 0.05 -6.64
CA ARG A 63 0.49 -1.09 -5.85
C ARG A 63 0.04 -2.25 -6.74
N ARG A 64 -0.70 -1.97 -7.82
CA ARG A 64 -1.12 -3.00 -8.79
C ARG A 64 0.08 -3.71 -9.44
N ARG A 65 1.14 -2.99 -9.80
CA ARG A 65 2.36 -3.60 -10.36
C ARG A 65 3.08 -4.49 -9.35
N LEU A 66 3.22 -4.06 -8.10
CA LEU A 66 3.82 -4.87 -7.04
C LEU A 66 3.01 -6.14 -6.77
N LEU A 67 1.69 -6.02 -6.63
CA LEU A 67 0.81 -7.18 -6.46
C LEU A 67 0.89 -8.15 -7.64
N LYS A 68 1.00 -7.63 -8.87
CA LYS A 68 1.22 -8.47 -10.06
C LYS A 68 2.55 -9.22 -9.99
N TYR A 69 3.62 -8.55 -9.55
CA TYR A 69 4.93 -9.18 -9.34
C TYR A 69 4.88 -10.28 -8.29
N VAL A 70 4.29 -10.01 -7.11
CA VAL A 70 4.13 -11.03 -6.06
C VAL A 70 3.33 -12.22 -6.59
N ALA A 71 2.21 -11.99 -7.27
CA ALA A 71 1.41 -13.08 -7.85
C ALA A 71 2.16 -13.91 -8.90
N GLN A 72 3.10 -13.30 -9.64
CA GLN A 72 3.91 -13.98 -10.64
C GLN A 72 5.02 -14.84 -10.01
N VAL A 73 5.58 -14.39 -8.88
CA VAL A 73 6.67 -15.08 -8.18
C VAL A 73 6.14 -16.15 -7.24
N ASP A 74 5.13 -15.82 -6.43
CA ASP A 74 4.57 -16.68 -5.41
C ASP A 74 3.08 -16.38 -5.18
N VAL A 75 2.25 -17.31 -5.63
CA VAL A 75 0.79 -17.21 -5.54
C VAL A 75 0.29 -17.30 -4.09
N GLN A 76 0.98 -18.03 -3.21
CA GLN A 76 0.57 -18.16 -1.81
C GLN A 76 0.87 -16.87 -1.04
N ARG A 77 2.04 -16.27 -1.25
CA ARG A 77 2.37 -14.93 -0.71
C ARG A 77 1.39 -13.87 -1.19
N TYR A 78 0.98 -13.93 -2.45
CA TYR A 78 -0.03 -13.01 -3.00
C TYR A 78 -1.38 -13.15 -2.29
N ARG A 79 -1.86 -14.39 -2.12
CA ARG A 79 -3.15 -14.67 -1.46
C ARG A 79 -3.14 -14.20 -0.01
N SER A 80 -2.11 -14.58 0.75
CA SER A 80 -1.98 -14.18 2.15
C SER A 80 -1.86 -12.67 2.32
N LEU A 81 -1.10 -12.00 1.45
CA LEU A 81 -0.95 -10.54 1.47
C LEU A 81 -2.28 -9.82 1.20
N ILE A 82 -3.04 -10.30 0.22
CA ILE A 82 -4.34 -9.71 -0.12
C ILE A 82 -5.36 -9.89 0.99
N GLU A 83 -5.45 -11.11 1.55
CA GLU A 83 -6.35 -11.42 2.67
C GLU A 83 -6.01 -10.55 3.89
N ARG A 84 -4.73 -10.50 4.26
CA ARG A 84 -4.24 -9.73 5.41
C ARG A 84 -4.43 -8.21 5.27
N LEU A 85 -4.49 -7.70 4.04
CA LEU A 85 -4.74 -6.27 3.76
C LEU A 85 -6.19 -5.97 3.35
N GLY A 86 -7.06 -6.97 3.28
CA GLY A 86 -8.46 -6.81 2.86
C GLY A 86 -8.60 -6.26 1.43
N LEU A 87 -7.67 -6.58 0.54
CA LEU A 87 -7.70 -6.07 -0.84
C LEU A 87 -8.62 -6.91 -1.72
N ARG A 88 -9.32 -6.27 -2.66
CA ARG A 88 -10.12 -6.97 -3.68
C ARG A 88 -9.46 -6.82 -5.05
N ARG A 89 -9.56 -7.87 -5.86
CA ARG A 89 -9.08 -7.91 -7.25
C ARG A 89 -10.07 -7.23 -8.20
#